data_AF-A0A1E2ZZT3-F1
#
_entry.id   AF-A0A1E2ZZT3-F1
#
_cell.length_a   1.000
_cell.length_b   1.000
_cell.length_c   1.000
_cell.angle_alpha   90.00
_cell.angle_beta   90.00
_cell.angle_gamma   90.00
#
_symmetry.space_group_name_H-M   'P 1'
#
loop_
_entity.id
_entity.type
_entity.pdbx_description
1 polymer ?
#
loop_
_entity_poly.entity_id
_entity_poly.type
_entity_poly.pdbx_seq_one_letter_code
_entity_poly.pdbx_strand_id
1 'polypeptide(L)'
;MPFTMIHLHVAMRAAGSKTEKKEEFLLGSIAPDAVHYLPDYTSSYKCRSHLLPDGIPWGTCEGRNNELWEENIRKFVIQWAGVVEKDFILGYAVHLLTDLFNNVHVWTPLRSGGLVDTSQGMESVYHRESVRMNTYLTCQMTEQDGFREALEKAEPLSIPGIIGIPEIMKMRQHDLAFMYESKEVPDIHMNQYCTLEKTEWLIREASDYASKVLEL
;
A
#
# COMPACT_ATOMS: atom_id res chain seq x y z
N MET A 1 -1.80 0.37 -9.08
CA MET A 1 -1.90 0.24 -7.64
C MET A 1 -0.74 -0.59 -7.16
N PRO A 2 0.08 -0.06 -6.23
CA PRO A 2 1.15 -0.82 -5.61
C PRO A 2 0.60 -2.06 -4.89
N PHE A 3 1.43 -3.07 -4.75
CA PHE A 3 1.12 -4.31 -4.01
C PHE A 3 1.95 -4.36 -2.73
N THR A 4 1.65 -5.32 -1.85
CA THR A 4 2.21 -5.51 -0.51
C THR A 4 3.72 -5.19 -0.43
N MET A 5 4.54 -5.75 -1.32
CA MET A 5 6.00 -5.53 -1.25
C MET A 5 6.39 -4.07 -1.49
N ILE A 6 5.73 -3.38 -2.43
CA ILE A 6 6.02 -1.96 -2.67
C ILE A 6 5.66 -1.14 -1.44
N HIS A 7 4.51 -1.40 -0.81
CA HIS A 7 4.13 -0.70 0.43
C HIS A 7 5.12 -0.94 1.57
N LEU A 8 5.57 -2.18 1.77
CA LEU A 8 6.56 -2.51 2.80
C LEU A 8 7.91 -1.83 2.54
N HIS A 9 8.39 -1.82 1.29
CA HIS A 9 9.63 -1.11 0.95
C HIS A 9 9.51 0.40 1.11
N VAL A 10 8.38 0.99 0.70
CA VAL A 10 8.12 2.42 0.90
C VAL A 10 8.08 2.75 2.40
N ALA A 11 7.36 1.96 3.20
CA ALA A 11 7.27 2.15 4.64
C ALA A 11 8.65 2.02 5.31
N MET A 12 9.40 0.96 5.01
CA MET A 12 10.75 0.77 5.55
C MET A 12 11.67 1.95 5.26
N ARG A 13 11.58 2.51 4.05
CA ARG A 13 12.39 3.66 3.64
C ARG A 13 11.89 4.97 4.26
N ALA A 14 10.58 5.11 4.43
CA ALA A 14 9.96 6.30 5.01
C ALA A 14 10.08 6.36 6.53
N ALA A 15 10.30 5.21 7.18
CA ALA A 15 10.51 5.11 8.62
C ALA A 15 11.71 5.96 9.03
N GLY A 16 11.43 7.04 9.75
CA GLY A 16 12.43 7.97 10.24
C GLY A 16 12.72 7.75 11.72
N SER A 17 13.48 8.68 12.31
CA SER A 17 13.85 8.63 13.73
C SER A 17 12.66 8.68 14.70
N LYS A 18 11.47 9.08 14.21
CA LYS A 18 10.24 9.17 15.01
C LYS A 18 9.40 7.89 15.03
N THR A 19 9.80 6.88 14.25
CA THR A 19 9.17 5.55 14.25
C THR A 19 9.81 4.71 15.36
N GLU A 20 9.08 4.51 16.46
CA GLU A 20 9.56 3.83 17.66
C GLU A 20 9.22 2.34 17.64
N LYS A 21 8.06 1.99 17.06
CA LYS A 21 7.52 0.65 16.93
C LYS A 21 7.46 0.24 15.47
N LYS A 22 8.58 -0.26 14.97
CA LYS A 22 8.77 -0.61 13.57
C LYS A 22 7.83 -1.74 13.12
N GLU A 23 7.56 -2.70 13.98
CA GLU A 23 6.69 -3.85 13.72
C GLU A 23 5.25 -3.38 13.45
N GLU A 24 4.68 -2.59 14.36
CA GLU A 24 3.36 -1.99 14.20
C GLU A 24 3.29 -1.04 13.00
N PHE A 25 4.36 -0.27 12.74
CA PHE A 25 4.46 0.59 11.55
C PHE A 25 4.34 -0.20 10.25
N LEU A 26 5.10 -1.29 10.11
CA LEU A 26 5.07 -2.12 8.91
C LEU A 26 3.73 -2.85 8.76
N LEU A 27 3.13 -3.34 9.86
CA LEU A 27 1.78 -3.90 9.80
C LEU A 27 0.75 -2.85 9.36
N GLY A 28 0.86 -1.62 9.88
CA GLY A 28 0.04 -0.49 9.45
C GLY A 28 0.14 -0.23 7.96
N SER A 29 1.33 -0.34 7.37
CA SER A 29 1.58 -0.09 5.95
C SER A 29 0.92 -1.05 4.96
N ILE A 30 0.36 -2.16 5.45
CA ILE A 30 -0.39 -3.12 4.63
C ILE A 30 -1.86 -3.22 5.06
N ALA A 31 -2.18 -2.79 6.29
CA ALA A 31 -3.52 -2.88 6.88
C ALA A 31 -4.69 -2.28 6.06
N PRO A 32 -4.55 -1.21 5.25
CA PRO A 32 -5.67 -0.69 4.45
C PRO A 32 -6.25 -1.72 3.49
N ASP A 33 -5.43 -2.65 3.00
CA ASP A 33 -5.80 -3.71 2.06
C ASP A 33 -6.45 -4.93 2.73
N ALA A 34 -6.43 -5.00 4.06
CA ALA A 34 -7.12 -6.06 4.79
C ALA A 34 -8.63 -6.11 4.50
N VAL A 35 -9.23 -5.01 4.00
CA VAL A 35 -10.63 -4.99 3.55
C VAL A 35 -10.96 -6.06 2.51
N HIS A 36 -9.99 -6.52 1.72
CA HIS A 36 -10.18 -7.59 0.75
C HIS A 36 -10.53 -8.95 1.38
N TYR A 37 -10.32 -9.11 2.69
CA TYR A 37 -10.63 -10.32 3.45
C TYR A 37 -12.01 -10.28 4.14
N LEU A 38 -12.79 -9.22 3.89
CA LEU A 38 -14.20 -9.15 4.28
C LEU A 38 -15.04 -10.14 3.45
N PRO A 39 -15.97 -10.89 4.06
CA PRO A 39 -16.78 -11.89 3.36
C PRO A 39 -17.73 -11.29 2.32
N ASP A 40 -18.14 -10.04 2.51
CA ASP A 40 -19.05 -9.26 1.65
C ASP A 40 -18.32 -8.12 0.93
N TYR A 41 -17.03 -8.29 0.63
CA TYR A 41 -16.20 -7.26 0.02
C TYR A 41 -16.87 -6.62 -1.21
N THR A 42 -16.79 -5.29 -1.25
CA THR A 42 -17.17 -4.44 -2.37
C THR A 42 -16.11 -3.35 -2.51
N SER A 43 -16.01 -2.75 -3.71
CA SER A 43 -15.10 -1.63 -3.95
C SER A 43 -15.34 -0.42 -3.03
N SER A 44 -16.54 -0.29 -2.45
CA SER A 44 -16.85 0.77 -1.48
C SER A 44 -16.06 0.63 -0.18
N TYR A 45 -15.76 -0.60 0.27
CA TYR A 45 -14.91 -0.84 1.43
C TYR A 45 -13.47 -0.40 1.16
N LYS A 46 -12.94 -0.67 -0.04
CA LYS A 46 -11.63 -0.17 -0.48
C LYS A 46 -11.59 1.36 -0.48
N CYS A 47 -12.61 2.02 -1.04
CA CYS A 47 -12.67 3.49 -1.02
C CYS A 47 -12.67 4.04 0.41
N ARG A 48 -13.40 3.40 1.33
CA ARG A 48 -13.48 3.80 2.74
C ARG A 48 -12.18 3.58 3.50
N SER A 49 -11.56 2.40 3.41
CA SER A 49 -10.27 2.15 4.08
C SER A 49 -9.18 3.04 3.53
N HIS A 50 -9.31 3.47 2.28
CA HIS A 50 -8.33 4.35 1.66
C HIS A 50 -8.63 5.83 1.81
N LEU A 51 -9.73 6.20 2.48
CA LEU A 51 -10.11 7.59 2.75
C LEU A 51 -10.32 8.43 1.48
N LEU A 52 -10.79 7.81 0.40
CA LEU A 52 -11.16 8.53 -0.81
C LEU A 52 -12.26 9.55 -0.51
N PRO A 53 -12.28 10.70 -1.20
CA PRO A 53 -13.41 11.61 -1.14
C PRO A 53 -14.73 10.91 -1.47
N ASP A 54 -15.80 11.32 -0.79
CA ASP A 54 -17.13 10.71 -0.96
C ASP A 54 -17.60 10.76 -2.42
N GLY A 55 -18.17 9.65 -2.88
CA GLY A 55 -18.70 9.52 -4.24
C GLY A 55 -17.65 9.34 -5.34
N ILE A 56 -16.36 9.25 -5.00
CA ILE A 56 -15.30 8.99 -5.98
C ILE A 56 -15.03 7.48 -6.10
N PRO A 57 -15.26 6.87 -7.28
CA PRO A 57 -14.89 5.48 -7.51
C PRO A 57 -13.38 5.29 -7.44
N TRP A 58 -12.99 4.11 -6.95
CA TRP A 58 -11.61 3.67 -6.93
C TRP A 58 -10.92 3.84 -8.31
N GLY A 59 -9.71 4.40 -8.33
CA GLY A 59 -8.93 4.60 -9.56
C GLY A 59 -9.40 5.76 -10.46
N THR A 60 -10.35 6.58 -10.01
CA THR A 60 -10.86 7.74 -10.78
C THR A 60 -10.62 9.09 -10.10
N CYS A 61 -9.90 9.09 -8.97
CA CYS A 61 -9.56 10.31 -8.22
C CYS A 61 -8.57 11.17 -9.02
N GLU A 62 -8.91 12.43 -9.30
CA GLU A 62 -8.09 13.36 -10.10
C GLU A 62 -8.25 14.81 -9.64
N GLY A 63 -7.30 15.68 -10.04
CA GLY A 63 -7.36 17.12 -9.78
C GLY A 63 -7.53 17.44 -8.30
N ARG A 64 -8.50 18.33 -7.98
CA ARG A 64 -8.82 18.73 -6.59
C ARG A 64 -9.18 17.56 -5.67
N ASN A 65 -9.64 16.43 -6.21
CA ASN A 65 -9.95 15.27 -5.38
C ASN A 65 -8.68 14.60 -4.82
N ASN A 66 -7.52 14.72 -5.50
CA ASN A 66 -6.25 14.25 -4.94
C ASN A 66 -5.82 15.08 -3.73
N GLU A 67 -6.02 16.40 -3.78
CA GLU A 67 -5.75 17.31 -2.65
C GLU A 67 -6.66 16.97 -1.46
N LEU A 68 -7.96 16.77 -1.72
CA LEU A 68 -8.92 16.37 -0.69
C LEU A 68 -8.60 14.97 -0.11
N TRP A 69 -8.08 14.05 -0.93
CA TRP A 69 -7.62 12.75 -0.46
C TRP A 69 -6.44 12.90 0.52
N GLU A 70 -5.44 13.71 0.19
CA GLU A 70 -4.34 14.01 1.12
C GLU A 70 -4.82 14.65 2.42
N GLU A 71 -5.74 15.62 2.34
CA GLU A 71 -6.35 16.23 3.52
C GLU A 71 -7.06 15.21 4.42
N ASN A 72 -7.78 14.25 3.83
CA ASN A 72 -8.43 13.17 4.58
C ASN A 72 -7.40 12.31 5.31
N ILE A 73 -6.27 11.99 4.67
CA ILE A 73 -5.17 11.24 5.29
C ILE A 73 -4.61 12.02 6.49
N ARG A 74 -4.37 13.33 6.35
CA ARG A 74 -3.87 14.17 7.46
C ARG A 74 -4.85 14.22 8.62
N LYS A 75 -6.15 14.40 8.35
CA LYS A 75 -7.21 14.38 9.37
C LYS A 75 -7.27 13.03 10.08
N PHE A 76 -7.12 11.93 9.35
CA PHE A 76 -7.07 10.58 9.90
C PHE A 76 -5.92 10.41 10.89
N VAL A 77 -4.70 10.86 10.55
CA VAL A 77 -3.56 10.78 11.47
C VAL A 77 -3.83 11.56 12.76
N ILE A 78 -4.32 12.81 12.64
CA ILE A 78 -4.67 13.64 13.81
C ILE A 78 -5.71 12.97 14.70
N GLN A 79 -6.72 12.33 14.09
CA GLN A 79 -7.80 11.68 14.79
C GLN A 79 -7.36 10.41 15.53
N TRP A 80 -6.50 9.59 14.92
CA TRP A 80 -6.27 8.22 15.39
C TRP A 80 -4.93 7.99 16.07
N ALA A 81 -3.89 8.79 15.81
CA ALA A 81 -2.55 8.57 16.35
C ALA A 81 -2.45 8.71 17.89
N GLY A 82 -3.47 9.29 18.54
CA GLY A 82 -3.61 9.34 20.00
C GLY A 82 -4.59 8.34 20.60
N VAL A 83 -5.23 7.50 19.76
CA VAL A 83 -6.30 6.56 20.15
C VAL A 83 -5.88 5.12 19.87
N VAL A 84 -5.26 4.89 18.71
CA VAL A 84 -4.63 3.63 18.31
C VAL A 84 -3.12 3.80 18.42
N GLU A 85 -2.37 2.70 18.41
CA GLU A 85 -0.91 2.73 18.36
C GLU A 85 -0.42 3.68 17.25
N LYS A 86 0.42 4.66 17.61
CA LYS A 86 0.78 5.79 16.76
C LYS A 86 1.49 5.33 15.49
N ASP A 87 2.47 4.46 15.62
CA ASP A 87 3.28 4.01 14.49
C ASP A 87 2.47 3.11 13.55
N PHE A 88 1.52 2.33 14.07
CA PHE A 88 0.53 1.66 13.22
C PHE A 88 -0.28 2.66 12.37
N ILE A 89 -0.75 3.75 12.96
CA ILE A 89 -1.50 4.80 12.22
C ILE A 89 -0.61 5.52 11.21
N LEU A 90 0.66 5.79 11.55
CA LEU A 90 1.60 6.40 10.62
C LEU A 90 1.93 5.45 9.45
N GLY A 91 2.12 4.16 9.71
CA GLY A 91 2.28 3.14 8.68
C GLY A 91 1.06 3.07 7.75
N TYR A 92 -0.14 3.09 8.32
CA TYR A 92 -1.39 3.17 7.57
C TYR A 92 -1.42 4.39 6.66
N ALA A 93 -1.04 5.57 7.18
CA ALA A 93 -0.98 6.78 6.39
C ALA A 93 0.08 6.72 5.27
N VAL A 94 1.24 6.08 5.50
CA VAL A 94 2.25 5.87 4.45
C VAL A 94 1.69 5.03 3.31
N HIS A 95 0.91 3.99 3.59
CA HIS A 95 0.21 3.22 2.55
C HIS A 95 -0.67 4.13 1.69
N LEU A 96 -1.54 4.93 2.33
CA LEU A 96 -2.47 5.80 1.64
C LEU A 96 -1.75 6.85 0.79
N LEU A 97 -0.65 7.41 1.29
CA LEU A 97 0.17 8.38 0.54
C LEU A 97 0.90 7.71 -0.62
N THR A 98 1.29 6.44 -0.49
CA THR A 98 1.87 5.66 -1.59
C THR A 98 0.85 5.44 -2.70
N ASP A 99 -0.39 5.11 -2.34
CA ASP A 99 -1.50 4.96 -3.27
C ASP A 99 -1.86 6.26 -3.98
N LEU A 100 -1.94 7.36 -3.22
CA LEU A 100 -2.14 8.69 -3.78
C LEU A 100 -1.01 9.06 -4.76
N PHE A 101 0.25 8.84 -4.37
CA PHE A 101 1.40 9.12 -5.21
C PHE A 101 1.37 8.28 -6.49
N ASN A 102 1.09 6.98 -6.38
CA ASN A 102 0.90 6.10 -7.53
C ASN A 102 -0.26 6.56 -8.41
N ASN A 103 -1.37 6.99 -7.80
CA ASN A 103 -2.54 7.48 -8.52
C ASN A 103 -2.19 8.69 -9.39
N VAL A 104 -1.49 9.67 -8.81
CA VAL A 104 -1.10 10.92 -9.48
C VAL A 104 -0.05 10.69 -10.57
N HIS A 105 1.01 9.93 -10.26
CA HIS A 105 2.19 9.90 -11.11
C HIS A 105 2.28 8.68 -12.03
N VAL A 106 1.51 7.62 -11.78
CA VAL A 106 1.57 6.37 -12.56
C VAL A 106 0.21 6.05 -13.16
N TRP A 107 -0.80 5.82 -12.33
CA TRP A 107 -2.09 5.31 -12.79
C TRP A 107 -2.86 6.32 -13.65
N THR A 108 -3.02 7.56 -13.18
CA THR A 108 -3.77 8.59 -13.93
C THR A 108 -3.13 8.89 -15.30
N PRO A 109 -1.79 9.08 -15.42
CA PRO A 109 -1.16 9.24 -16.72
C PRO A 109 -1.35 8.04 -17.66
N LEU A 110 -1.23 6.80 -17.14
CA LEU A 110 -1.44 5.59 -17.94
C LEU A 110 -2.88 5.45 -18.43
N ARG A 111 -3.85 5.73 -17.54
CA ARG A 111 -5.28 5.66 -17.87
C ARG A 111 -5.71 6.76 -18.83
N SER A 112 -5.38 8.01 -18.55
CA SER A 112 -5.76 9.16 -19.39
C SER A 112 -5.04 9.16 -20.74
N GLY A 113 -3.83 8.61 -20.81
CA GLY A 113 -3.08 8.41 -22.05
C GLY A 113 -3.57 7.25 -22.91
N GLY A 114 -4.58 6.48 -22.47
CA GLY A 114 -5.09 5.32 -23.21
C GLY A 114 -4.11 4.14 -23.29
N LEU A 115 -3.10 4.11 -22.41
CA LEU A 115 -2.06 3.07 -22.40
C LEU A 115 -2.51 1.80 -21.68
N VAL A 116 -3.57 1.88 -20.87
CA VAL A 116 -4.13 0.74 -20.15
C VAL A 116 -5.59 0.57 -20.52
N ASP A 117 -5.95 -0.64 -20.94
CA ASP A 117 -7.35 -1.03 -21.14
C ASP A 117 -8.02 -1.26 -19.77
N THR A 118 -8.78 -0.27 -19.31
CA THR A 118 -9.48 -0.32 -18.03
C THR A 118 -10.66 -1.29 -18.02
N SER A 119 -11.14 -1.74 -19.18
CA SER A 119 -12.23 -2.71 -19.27
C SER A 119 -11.79 -4.12 -18.85
N GLN A 120 -10.49 -4.42 -18.95
CA GLN A 120 -9.91 -5.71 -18.57
C GLN A 120 -9.72 -5.87 -17.06
N GLY A 121 -9.75 -4.79 -16.28
CA GLY A 121 -9.61 -4.86 -14.82
C GLY A 121 -8.36 -5.64 -14.37
N MET A 122 -8.56 -6.77 -13.68
CA MET A 122 -7.50 -7.68 -13.24
C MET A 122 -6.77 -8.38 -14.40
N GLU A 123 -7.37 -8.43 -15.59
CA GLU A 123 -6.73 -8.97 -16.80
C GLU A 123 -5.92 -7.92 -17.55
N SER A 124 -5.84 -6.68 -17.07
CA SER A 124 -5.00 -5.66 -17.71
C SER A 124 -3.52 -6.04 -17.66
N VAL A 125 -2.76 -5.64 -18.69
CA VAL A 125 -1.29 -5.81 -18.73
C VAL A 125 -0.65 -5.19 -17.49
N TYR A 126 -1.10 -4.00 -17.11
CA TYR A 126 -0.63 -3.30 -15.91
C TYR A 126 -0.82 -4.12 -14.62
N HIS A 127 -1.98 -4.75 -14.43
CA HIS A 127 -2.22 -5.59 -13.25
C HIS A 127 -1.30 -6.82 -13.25
N ARG A 128 -1.20 -7.54 -14.37
CA ARG A 128 -0.31 -8.71 -14.47
C ARG A 128 1.15 -8.37 -14.19
N GLU A 129 1.63 -7.25 -14.72
CA GLU A 129 2.98 -6.78 -14.46
C GLU A 129 3.19 -6.36 -13.00
N SER A 130 2.17 -5.76 -12.37
CA SER A 130 2.21 -5.40 -10.94
C SER A 130 2.33 -6.65 -10.06
N VAL A 131 1.54 -7.69 -10.34
CA VAL A 131 1.63 -9.00 -9.65
C VAL A 131 3.01 -9.61 -9.86
N ARG A 132 3.51 -9.61 -11.10
CA ARG A 132 4.83 -10.14 -11.43
C ARG A 132 5.95 -9.41 -10.68
N MET A 133 5.88 -8.09 -10.61
CA MET A 133 6.85 -7.28 -9.87
C MET A 133 6.77 -7.53 -8.36
N ASN A 134 5.56 -7.67 -7.80
CA ASN A 134 5.40 -8.04 -6.39
C ASN A 134 6.08 -9.38 -6.07
N THR A 135 5.85 -10.40 -6.90
CA THR A 135 6.54 -11.70 -6.78
C THR A 135 8.05 -11.57 -6.92
N TYR A 136 8.53 -10.79 -7.89
CA TYR A 136 9.96 -10.54 -8.07
C TYR A 136 10.58 -9.92 -6.81
N LEU A 137 9.98 -8.86 -6.25
CA LEU A 137 10.46 -8.22 -5.02
C LEU A 137 10.45 -9.19 -3.83
N THR A 138 9.42 -10.03 -3.69
CA THR A 138 9.41 -11.09 -2.66
C THR A 138 10.55 -12.08 -2.83
N CYS A 139 10.88 -12.47 -4.07
CA CYS A 139 12.02 -13.37 -4.35
C CYS A 139 13.38 -12.71 -4.10
N GLN A 140 13.49 -11.39 -4.22
CA GLN A 140 14.74 -10.65 -3.95
C GLN A 140 14.90 -10.25 -2.48
N MET A 141 13.83 -10.38 -1.67
CA MET A 141 13.86 -10.05 -0.25
C MET A 141 14.91 -10.86 0.51
N THR A 142 15.62 -10.17 1.39
CA THR A 142 16.65 -10.73 2.27
C THR A 142 16.18 -10.74 3.72
N GLU A 143 16.87 -11.49 4.59
CA GLU A 143 16.63 -11.43 6.04
C GLU A 143 16.87 -10.02 6.60
N GLN A 144 17.77 -9.25 6.00
CA GLN A 144 18.10 -7.88 6.42
C GLN A 144 16.94 -6.90 6.22
N ASP A 145 16.03 -7.18 5.29
CA ASP A 145 14.81 -6.38 5.11
C ASP A 145 13.88 -6.52 6.32
N GLY A 146 13.94 -7.64 7.06
CA GLY A 146 13.22 -7.83 8.32
C GLY A 146 11.69 -7.86 8.23
N PHE A 147 11.11 -7.88 7.02
CA PHE A 147 9.65 -7.82 6.83
C PHE A 147 8.91 -8.98 7.51
N ARG A 148 9.37 -10.21 7.31
CA ARG A 148 8.72 -11.40 7.90
C ARG A 148 8.70 -11.33 9.42
N GLU A 149 9.87 -11.12 10.03
CA GLU A 149 10.03 -11.03 11.48
C GLU A 149 9.17 -9.90 12.06
N ALA A 150 9.15 -8.74 11.41
CA ALA A 150 8.36 -7.61 11.87
C ALA A 150 6.85 -7.90 11.83
N LEU A 151 6.36 -8.51 10.73
CA LEU A 151 4.95 -8.88 10.60
C LEU A 151 4.54 -9.99 11.58
N GLU A 152 5.43 -10.93 11.89
CA GLU A 152 5.18 -11.97 12.90
C GLU A 152 5.04 -11.41 14.32
N LYS A 153 5.87 -10.42 14.65
CA LYS A 153 5.92 -9.79 15.97
C LYS A 153 4.88 -8.70 16.19
N ALA A 154 4.38 -8.07 15.13
CA ALA A 154 3.42 -6.98 15.23
C ALA A 154 2.14 -7.41 15.95
N GLU A 155 1.70 -6.61 16.91
CA GLU A 155 0.43 -6.84 17.60
C GLU A 155 -0.76 -6.59 16.65
N PRO A 156 -1.79 -7.44 16.65
CA PRO A 156 -2.97 -7.21 15.84
C PRO A 156 -3.76 -6.02 16.38
N LEU A 157 -3.88 -4.97 15.56
CA LEU A 157 -4.60 -3.74 15.88
C LEU A 157 -5.88 -3.65 15.05
N SER A 158 -6.80 -2.76 15.44
CA SER A 158 -7.98 -2.40 14.65
C SER A 158 -8.21 -0.90 14.70
N ILE A 159 -8.93 -0.40 13.70
CA ILE A 159 -9.40 0.98 13.67
C ILE A 159 -10.93 0.93 13.63
N PRO A 160 -11.62 1.26 14.74
CA PRO A 160 -13.08 1.18 14.81
C PRO A 160 -13.77 1.87 13.65
N GLY A 161 -14.68 1.15 12.98
CA GLY A 161 -15.44 1.65 11.84
C GLY A 161 -14.69 1.64 10.49
N ILE A 162 -13.42 1.25 10.47
CA ILE A 162 -12.60 1.17 9.26
C ILE A 162 -12.15 -0.27 8.97
N ILE A 163 -11.41 -0.89 9.90
CA ILE A 163 -10.88 -2.26 9.73
C ILE A 163 -10.73 -2.97 11.06
N GLY A 164 -11.09 -4.27 11.09
CA GLY A 164 -11.04 -5.11 12.28
C GLY A 164 -9.79 -5.98 12.39
N ILE A 165 -9.56 -6.49 13.60
CA ILE A 165 -8.50 -7.50 13.87
C ILE A 165 -8.65 -8.75 12.98
N PRO A 166 -9.86 -9.33 12.77
CA PRO A 166 -9.99 -10.56 11.97
C PRO A 166 -9.48 -10.40 10.54
N GLU A 167 -9.77 -9.26 9.90
CA GLU A 167 -9.33 -8.97 8.54
C GLU A 167 -7.81 -8.75 8.48
N ILE A 168 -7.26 -7.96 9.41
CA ILE A 168 -5.81 -7.72 9.51
C ILE A 168 -5.05 -9.02 9.73
N MET A 169 -5.56 -9.90 10.60
CA MET A 169 -4.98 -11.21 10.87
C MET A 169 -4.96 -12.11 9.63
N LYS A 170 -6.06 -12.16 8.87
CA LYS A 170 -6.14 -12.95 7.63
C LYS A 170 -5.17 -12.43 6.57
N MET A 171 -5.14 -11.12 6.36
CA MET A 171 -4.20 -10.48 5.44
C MET A 171 -2.75 -10.77 5.83
N ARG A 172 -2.39 -10.54 7.10
CA ARG A 172 -1.05 -10.82 7.61
C ARG A 172 -0.63 -12.27 7.41
N GLN A 173 -1.52 -13.22 7.69
CA GLN A 173 -1.26 -14.64 7.46
C GLN A 173 -1.08 -14.96 5.98
N HIS A 174 -1.91 -14.36 5.11
CA HIS A 174 -1.77 -14.52 3.66
C HIS A 174 -0.44 -13.97 3.15
N ASP A 175 -0.08 -12.74 3.54
CA ASP A 175 1.17 -12.10 3.13
C ASP A 175 2.39 -12.86 3.66
N LEU A 176 2.38 -13.33 4.91
CA LEU A 176 3.45 -14.17 5.46
C LEU A 176 3.56 -15.50 4.70
N ALA A 177 2.44 -16.17 4.43
CA ALA A 177 2.45 -17.40 3.64
C ALA A 177 3.00 -17.16 2.23
N PHE A 178 2.58 -16.06 1.59
CA PHE A 178 3.13 -15.60 0.33
C PHE A 178 4.62 -15.28 0.47
N MET A 179 5.12 -14.73 1.57
CA MET A 179 6.56 -14.48 1.71
C MET A 179 7.35 -15.76 1.92
N TYR A 180 6.83 -16.77 2.62
CA TYR A 180 7.52 -18.03 2.93
C TYR A 180 7.51 -19.05 1.78
N GLU A 181 6.50 -19.00 0.91
CA GLU A 181 6.39 -19.91 -0.22
C GLU A 181 7.58 -19.75 -1.18
N SER A 182 8.26 -20.87 -1.49
CA SER A 182 9.27 -20.91 -2.54
C SER A 182 8.63 -20.65 -3.91
N LYS A 183 9.16 -19.69 -4.66
CA LYS A 183 8.67 -19.29 -5.97
C LYS A 183 9.80 -19.24 -6.98
N GLU A 184 9.47 -19.55 -8.22
CA GLU A 184 10.35 -19.23 -9.34
C GLU A 184 10.45 -17.71 -9.51
N VAL A 185 11.67 -17.21 -9.71
CA VAL A 185 11.89 -15.78 -9.97
C VAL A 185 11.27 -15.45 -11.33
N PRO A 186 10.27 -14.58 -11.41
CA PRO A 186 9.63 -14.29 -12.68
C PRO A 186 10.51 -13.39 -13.56
N ASP A 187 10.43 -13.58 -14.88
CA ASP A 187 11.07 -12.68 -15.84
C ASP A 187 10.33 -11.35 -15.94
N ILE A 188 10.96 -10.28 -15.43
CA ILE A 188 10.43 -8.91 -15.44
C ILE A 188 10.95 -8.05 -16.59
N HIS A 189 11.85 -8.55 -17.45
CA HIS A 189 12.46 -7.76 -18.53
C HIS A 189 11.45 -7.33 -19.60
N MET A 190 10.36 -8.08 -19.73
CA MET A 190 9.27 -7.78 -20.68
C MET A 190 8.18 -6.87 -20.09
N ASN A 191 8.31 -6.42 -18.84
CA ASN A 191 7.37 -5.46 -18.27
C ASN A 191 7.49 -4.11 -18.99
N GLN A 192 6.36 -3.51 -19.35
CA GLN A 192 6.28 -2.22 -20.05
C GLN A 192 5.93 -1.08 -19.09
N TYR A 193 5.01 -1.33 -18.17
CA TYR A 193 4.46 -0.36 -17.24
C TYR A 193 5.09 -0.48 -15.86
N CYS A 194 5.28 -1.71 -15.36
CA CYS A 194 5.91 -1.99 -14.06
C CYS A 194 7.34 -2.51 -14.23
N THR A 195 8.22 -1.69 -14.81
CA THR A 195 9.66 -2.02 -14.91
C THR A 195 10.34 -1.92 -13.55
N LEU A 196 11.51 -2.55 -13.38
CA LEU A 196 12.30 -2.43 -12.15
C LEU A 196 12.64 -0.96 -11.86
N GLU A 197 13.15 -0.24 -12.87
CA GLU A 197 13.49 1.19 -12.75
C GLU A 197 12.30 2.04 -12.28
N LYS A 198 11.10 1.87 -12.86
CA LYS A 198 9.90 2.60 -12.45
C LYS A 198 9.45 2.22 -11.04
N THR A 199 9.66 0.97 -10.65
CA THR A 199 9.31 0.46 -9.31
C THR A 199 10.24 1.03 -8.25
N GLU A 200 11.55 1.02 -8.50
CA GLU A 200 12.55 1.64 -7.61
C GLU A 200 12.36 3.15 -7.50
N TRP A 201 12.05 3.82 -8.62
CA TRP A 201 11.66 5.22 -8.63
C TRP A 201 10.41 5.45 -7.76
N LEU A 202 9.36 4.65 -7.93
CA LEU A 202 8.14 4.75 -7.14
C LEU A 202 8.43 4.56 -5.64
N ILE A 203 9.20 3.54 -5.27
CA ILE A 203 9.56 3.28 -3.88
C ILE A 203 10.28 4.47 -3.26
N ARG A 204 11.26 5.03 -3.99
CA ARG A 204 12.04 6.18 -3.51
C ARG A 204 11.17 7.42 -3.38
N GLU A 205 10.53 7.87 -4.46
CA GLU A 205 9.81 9.14 -4.46
C GLU A 205 8.57 9.11 -3.56
N ALA A 206 7.85 7.98 -3.51
CA ALA A 206 6.69 7.84 -2.62
C ALA A 206 7.12 7.85 -1.14
N SER A 207 8.27 7.24 -0.81
CA SER A 207 8.80 7.29 0.55
C SER A 207 9.21 8.70 0.97
N ASP A 208 9.94 9.43 0.11
CA ASP A 208 10.38 10.80 0.39
C ASP A 208 9.17 11.74 0.52
N TYR A 209 8.15 11.54 -0.32
CA TYR A 209 6.87 12.24 -0.24
C TYR A 209 6.15 11.96 1.08
N ALA A 210 6.00 10.67 1.46
CA ALA A 210 5.30 10.29 2.67
C ALA A 210 6.01 10.80 3.93
N SER A 211 7.33 10.67 4.02
CA SER A 211 8.13 11.21 5.14
C SER A 211 7.99 12.73 5.24
N LYS A 212 7.97 13.45 4.11
CA LYS A 212 7.74 14.91 4.13
C LYS A 212 6.34 15.28 4.60
N VAL A 213 5.31 14.58 4.13
CA VAL A 213 3.90 14.85 4.46
C VAL A 213 3.63 14.59 5.95
N LEU A 214 4.20 13.52 6.49
CA LEU A 214 4.00 13.05 7.86
C LEU A 214 5.06 13.53 8.86
N GLU A 215 6.10 14.22 8.37
CA GLU A 215 7.25 14.69 9.15
C GLU A 215 7.96 13.55 9.92
N LEU A 216 8.20 12.39 9.28
CA LEU A 216 8.84 11.21 9.88
C LEU A 216 10.35 11.35 10.09
#